data_AF-A0A519UFS7-F1
#
_entry.id   AF-A0A519UFS7-F1
#
_cell.length_a   1.000
_cell.length_b   1.000
_cell.length_c   1.000
_cell.angle_alpha   90.00
_cell.angle_beta   90.00
_cell.angle_gamma   90.00
#
_symmetry.space_group_name_H-M   'P 1'
#
loop_
_entity.id
_entity.type
_entity.pdbx_description
1 polymer ?
#
loop_
_entity_poly.entity_id
_entity_poly.type
_entity_poly.pdbx_seq_one_letter_code
_entity_poly.pdbx_strand_id
1 'polypeptide(L)'
;MEFQTRMMKKNGFAKCICAIGLITLFSARKKDFYIDLKENEPKLVVEAYINNLMPEYNYVILTKSMDYYEPRFEGIAVSNATVTITEGDATGNGSIQWNRASRVVLEESQNARIPADYRKGVYIDQKTVATLSTVPTGLVAKPGKYYLLEIGYDGKNYSAVTSLPQLVPIDSLTAGFPYIDEANGGIPKSRLTVNFKDPDTLGNRQLFYWRHNRN
;
A
#
# COMPACT_ATOMS: atom_id res chain seq x y z
N MET A 1 -24.79 53.76 -81.10
CA MET A 1 -25.83 53.34 -80.16
C MET A 1 -25.60 51.87 -79.86
N GLU A 2 -25.34 51.54 -78.60
CA GLU A 2 -25.27 50.18 -78.03
C GLU A 2 -26.57 49.38 -78.32
N PHE A 3 -26.57 48.05 -78.40
CA PHE A 3 -26.50 47.14 -77.25
C PHE A 3 -25.96 45.74 -77.63
N GLN A 4 -25.09 45.22 -76.77
CA GLN A 4 -24.63 43.84 -76.71
C GLN A 4 -25.41 43.11 -75.61
N THR A 5 -25.82 41.85 -75.85
CA THR A 5 -26.20 40.93 -74.78
C THR A 5 -25.46 39.61 -74.99
N ARG A 6 -24.54 39.28 -74.08
CA ARG A 6 -23.74 38.06 -74.07
C ARG A 6 -24.23 37.14 -72.95
N MET A 7 -24.62 35.91 -73.30
CA MET A 7 -25.05 34.87 -72.35
C MET A 7 -23.87 34.30 -71.54
N MET A 8 -24.10 34.09 -70.24
CA MET A 8 -23.15 33.49 -69.28
C MET A 8 -23.44 31.99 -69.06
N LYS A 9 -22.36 31.19 -69.04
CA LYS A 9 -22.34 29.75 -68.78
C LYS A 9 -22.05 29.52 -67.28
N LYS A 10 -22.98 28.92 -66.53
CA LYS A 10 -22.77 28.48 -65.12
C LYS A 10 -22.13 27.08 -65.13
N ASN A 11 -21.04 26.88 -64.37
CA ASN A 11 -20.70 25.63 -63.65
C ASN A 11 -19.26 25.70 -63.09
N GLY A 12 -19.15 25.99 -61.79
CA GLY A 12 -17.88 26.01 -61.05
C GLY A 12 -18.06 26.17 -59.53
N PHE A 13 -19.20 26.73 -59.11
CA PHE A 13 -19.42 27.11 -57.71
C PHE A 13 -19.84 25.94 -56.78
N ALA A 14 -20.47 24.89 -57.31
CA ALA A 14 -21.04 23.80 -56.48
C ALA A 14 -19.99 22.83 -55.92
N LYS A 15 -18.84 22.64 -56.60
CA LYS A 15 -17.80 21.69 -56.15
C LYS A 15 -16.96 22.23 -54.98
N CYS A 16 -16.84 23.55 -54.84
CA CYS A 16 -16.09 24.17 -53.74
C CYS A 16 -16.85 24.10 -52.40
N ILE A 17 -18.17 24.10 -52.41
CA ILE A 17 -18.98 24.12 -51.18
C ILE A 17 -18.92 22.76 -50.45
N CYS A 18 -18.91 21.62 -51.16
CA CYS A 18 -18.76 20.30 -50.54
C CYS A 18 -17.35 20.04 -50.00
N ALA A 19 -16.30 20.59 -50.63
CA ALA A 19 -14.93 20.43 -50.15
C ALA A 19 -14.67 21.20 -48.84
N ILE A 20 -15.31 22.36 -48.66
CA ILE A 20 -15.20 23.17 -47.44
C ILE A 20 -15.94 22.52 -46.26
N GLY A 21 -17.08 21.86 -46.52
CA GLY A 21 -17.85 21.15 -45.50
C GLY A 21 -17.22 19.86 -44.96
N LEU A 22 -16.30 19.25 -45.71
CA LEU A 22 -15.61 18.02 -45.28
C LEU A 22 -14.38 18.30 -44.41
N ILE A 23 -13.80 19.51 -44.52
CA ILE A 23 -12.62 19.94 -43.76
C ILE A 23 -12.98 20.31 -42.31
N THR A 24 -14.23 20.69 -42.02
CA THR A 24 -14.68 21.08 -40.67
C THR A 24 -14.94 19.89 -39.74
N LEU A 25 -15.00 18.65 -40.26
CA LEU A 25 -15.31 17.44 -39.48
C LEU A 25 -14.08 16.79 -38.79
N PHE A 26 -12.87 17.29 -39.01
CA PHE A 26 -11.63 16.75 -38.43
C PHE A 26 -10.94 17.66 -37.40
N SER A 27 -11.64 18.65 -36.84
CA SER A 27 -11.11 19.45 -35.73
C SER A 27 -11.13 18.63 -34.42
N ALA A 28 -10.22 17.66 -34.30
CA ALA A 28 -9.90 17.00 -33.04
C ALA A 28 -9.27 18.04 -32.08
N ARG A 29 -10.11 18.70 -31.29
CA ARG A 29 -9.66 19.63 -30.26
C ARG A 29 -8.98 18.84 -29.14
N LYS A 30 -7.65 18.79 -29.16
CA LYS A 30 -6.88 18.35 -27.99
C LYS A 30 -7.04 19.43 -26.91
N LYS A 31 -7.62 19.06 -25.78
CA LYS A 31 -7.65 19.92 -24.59
C LYS A 31 -6.39 19.60 -23.81
N ASP A 32 -5.34 20.37 -24.05
CA ASP A 32 -4.14 20.29 -23.23
C ASP A 32 -4.52 20.81 -21.83
N PHE A 33 -4.48 19.92 -20.85
CA PHE A 33 -4.64 20.29 -19.45
C PHE A 33 -3.25 20.35 -18.85
N TYR A 34 -2.83 21.56 -18.48
CA TYR A 34 -1.59 21.77 -17.75
C TYR A 34 -1.92 21.65 -16.26
N ILE A 35 -1.44 20.59 -15.63
CA ILE A 35 -1.48 20.46 -14.17
C ILE A 35 -0.27 21.23 -13.65
N ASP A 36 -0.53 22.38 -13.03
CA ASP A 36 0.48 23.11 -12.28
C ASP A 36 0.74 22.37 -10.96
N LEU A 37 1.79 21.54 -10.95
CA LEU A 37 2.24 20.88 -9.74
C LEU A 37 3.12 21.86 -8.97
N LYS A 38 2.61 22.35 -7.84
CA LYS A 38 3.40 23.16 -6.92
C LYS A 38 4.59 22.35 -6.43
N GLU A 39 5.77 22.93 -6.56
CA GLU A 39 6.99 22.42 -5.92
C GLU A 39 6.75 22.34 -4.41
N ASN A 40 7.01 21.17 -3.83
CA ASN A 40 6.78 20.90 -2.40
C ASN A 40 8.08 20.40 -1.78
N GLU A 41 8.36 20.86 -0.56
CA GLU A 41 9.45 20.30 0.24
C GLU A 41 9.24 18.79 0.47
N PRO A 42 10.30 17.97 0.36
CA PRO A 42 10.21 16.53 0.63
C PRO A 42 9.63 16.25 2.01
N LYS A 43 8.57 15.47 2.07
CA LYS A 43 7.90 15.06 3.31
C LYS A 43 8.42 13.71 3.77
N LEU A 44 8.44 13.50 5.09
CA LEU A 44 8.69 12.19 5.67
C LEU A 44 7.55 11.24 5.27
N VAL A 45 7.92 10.08 4.74
CA VAL A 45 7.04 8.97 4.42
C VAL A 45 7.38 7.83 5.37
N VAL A 46 6.35 7.31 6.04
CA VAL A 46 6.46 6.29 7.07
C VAL A 46 5.68 5.06 6.63
N GLU A 47 6.38 3.94 6.49
CA GLU A 47 5.76 2.62 6.40
C GLU A 47 6.09 1.86 7.68
N ALA A 48 5.08 1.30 8.34
CA ALA A 48 5.28 0.55 9.56
C ALA A 48 4.43 -0.72 9.54
N TYR A 49 5.04 -1.82 9.93
CA TYR A 49 4.38 -3.11 10.03
C TYR A 49 4.61 -3.74 11.39
N ILE A 50 3.52 -4.24 11.99
CA ILE A 50 3.57 -4.92 13.29
C ILE A 50 2.71 -6.18 13.26
N ASN A 51 3.25 -7.27 13.81
CA ASN A 51 2.75 -8.62 13.69
C ASN A 51 3.07 -9.43 14.96
N ASN A 52 2.27 -10.46 15.20
CA ASN A 52 2.36 -11.37 16.34
C ASN A 52 2.93 -12.76 15.98
N LEU A 53 2.68 -13.25 14.76
CA LEU A 53 3.08 -14.59 14.31
C LEU A 53 4.45 -14.59 13.63
N MET A 54 4.82 -13.47 13.01
CA MET A 54 6.09 -13.29 12.31
C MET A 54 6.78 -12.00 12.80
N PRO A 55 7.11 -11.92 14.10
CA PRO A 55 7.57 -10.68 14.71
C PRO A 55 8.94 -10.22 14.18
N GLU A 56 9.73 -11.09 13.54
CA GLU A 56 10.94 -10.72 12.81
C GLU A 56 10.68 -9.81 11.59
N TYR A 57 9.42 -9.70 11.15
CA TYR A 57 8.96 -8.76 10.15
C TYR A 57 8.30 -7.52 10.76
N ASN A 58 8.48 -7.27 12.06
CA ASN A 58 8.11 -6.00 12.67
C ASN A 58 9.16 -4.96 12.29
N TYR A 59 8.77 -3.97 11.48
CA TYR A 59 9.68 -2.96 10.96
C TYR A 59 9.02 -1.59 10.82
N VAL A 60 9.87 -0.58 10.72
CA VAL A 60 9.51 0.77 10.28
C VAL A 60 10.48 1.20 9.20
N ILE A 61 9.98 1.58 8.03
CA ILE A 61 10.77 2.12 6.93
C ILE A 61 10.48 3.61 6.83
N LEU A 62 11.53 4.41 6.90
CA LEU A 62 11.48 5.87 6.81
C LEU A 62 12.14 6.33 5.51
N THR A 63 11.37 7.06 4.72
CA THR A 63 11.79 7.60 3.43
C THR A 63 11.35 9.06 3.27
N LYS A 64 11.87 9.74 2.26
CA LYS A 64 11.37 11.05 1.83
C LYS A 64 10.52 10.91 0.58
N SER A 65 9.46 11.72 0.47
CA SER A 65 8.68 11.82 -0.77
C SER A 65 9.57 12.36 -1.89
N MET A 66 9.41 11.81 -3.09
CA MET A 66 10.13 12.24 -4.28
C MET A 66 9.30 13.20 -5.12
N ASP A 67 9.98 14.04 -5.90
CA ASP A 67 9.36 14.74 -7.02
C ASP A 67 9.04 13.75 -8.15
N TYR A 68 7.92 13.97 -8.82
CA TYR A 68 7.51 13.22 -9.99
C TYR A 68 8.45 13.43 -11.19
N TYR A 69 8.96 14.66 -11.40
CA TYR A 69 9.78 14.98 -12.58
C TYR A 69 11.28 14.74 -12.39
N GLU A 70 11.74 14.61 -11.15
CA GLU A 70 13.14 14.29 -10.81
C GLU A 70 13.24 13.13 -9.80
N PRO A 71 12.93 11.88 -10.20
CA PRO A 71 13.01 10.73 -9.32
C PRO A 71 14.48 10.33 -9.09
N ARG A 72 15.16 11.02 -8.18
CA ARG A 72 16.49 10.62 -7.70
C ARG A 72 16.33 9.70 -6.51
N PHE A 73 16.84 8.48 -6.63
CA PHE A 73 16.77 7.48 -5.55
C PHE A 73 17.80 7.69 -4.43
N GLU A 74 18.71 8.63 -4.62
CA GLU A 74 19.77 8.98 -3.69
C GLU A 74 19.19 9.76 -2.49
N GLY A 75 19.55 9.34 -1.27
CA GLY A 75 19.18 10.09 -0.05
C GLY A 75 17.70 10.04 0.33
N ILE A 76 16.91 9.15 -0.29
CA ILE A 76 15.52 8.90 0.10
C ILE A 76 15.44 8.33 1.51
N ALA A 77 16.34 7.41 1.85
CA ALA A 77 16.37 6.75 3.14
C ALA A 77 16.64 7.76 4.28
N VAL A 78 15.84 7.66 5.34
CA VAL A 78 15.94 8.53 6.51
C VAL A 78 16.65 7.80 7.64
N SER A 79 17.95 8.06 7.77
CA SER A 79 18.81 7.52 8.85
C SER A 79 18.85 8.43 10.08
N ASN A 80 19.33 7.88 11.20
CA ASN A 80 19.51 8.56 12.48
C ASN A 80 18.22 9.14 13.10
N ALA A 81 17.06 8.57 12.78
CA ALA A 81 15.82 8.87 13.47
C ALA A 81 15.74 8.09 14.79
N THR A 82 15.09 8.67 15.79
CA THR A 82 14.66 7.92 16.97
C THR A 82 13.29 7.32 16.67
N VAL A 83 13.17 5.99 16.73
CA VAL A 83 11.93 5.30 16.39
C VAL A 83 11.52 4.40 17.54
N THR A 84 10.35 4.61 18.11
CA THR A 84 9.86 3.81 19.22
C THR A 84 8.43 3.34 19.06
N ILE A 85 8.15 2.14 19.55
CA ILE A 85 6.81 1.54 19.59
C ILE A 85 6.43 1.27 21.04
N THR A 86 5.23 1.68 21.44
CA THR A 86 4.68 1.46 22.79
C THR A 86 3.33 0.76 22.71
N GLU A 87 3.16 -0.34 23.44
CA GLU A 87 1.88 -1.05 23.58
C GLU A 87 0.92 -0.25 24.47
N GLY A 88 -0.37 -0.29 24.15
CA GLY A 88 -1.42 0.31 24.93
C GLY A 88 -2.70 -0.51 24.93
N ASP A 89 -3.55 -0.20 25.89
CA ASP A 89 -4.85 -0.82 26.11
C ASP A 89 -5.96 0.21 25.89
N ALA A 90 -6.99 -0.17 25.12
CA ALA A 90 -8.21 0.63 25.07
C ALA A 90 -8.86 0.66 26.44
N THR A 91 -9.35 1.83 26.80
CA THR A 91 -10.20 2.02 27.98
C THR A 91 -11.64 2.18 27.56
N GLY A 92 -12.57 1.90 28.48
CA GLY A 92 -14.01 1.96 28.23
C GLY A 92 -14.54 3.34 27.81
N ASN A 93 -13.73 4.40 27.87
CA ASN A 93 -14.09 5.76 27.44
C ASN A 93 -13.55 6.12 26.04
N GLY A 94 -12.94 5.18 25.31
CA GLY A 94 -12.37 5.41 23.98
C GLY A 94 -10.94 5.98 23.98
N SER A 95 -10.32 6.19 25.14
CA SER A 95 -8.90 6.56 25.24
C SER A 95 -8.00 5.33 25.31
N ILE A 96 -6.71 5.49 25.00
CA ILE A 96 -5.71 4.41 25.08
C ILE A 96 -4.78 4.69 26.26
N GLN A 97 -4.61 3.71 27.14
CA GLN A 97 -3.63 3.75 28.24
C GLN A 97 -2.34 3.10 27.76
N TRP A 98 -1.31 3.93 27.57
CA TRP A 98 -0.01 3.48 27.10
C TRP A 98 0.80 2.83 28.22
N ASN A 99 1.26 1.61 28.00
CA ASN A 99 2.16 0.93 28.92
C ASN A 99 3.61 1.35 28.64
N ARG A 100 4.11 2.37 29.35
CA ARG A 100 5.49 2.87 29.16
C ARG A 100 6.58 1.79 29.36
N ALA A 101 6.32 0.76 30.17
CA ALA A 101 7.27 -0.33 30.37
C ALA A 101 7.39 -1.25 29.14
N SER A 102 6.42 -1.22 28.23
CA SER A 102 6.45 -1.97 26.97
C SER A 102 7.20 -1.26 25.84
N ARG A 103 7.72 -0.04 26.08
CA ARG A 103 8.34 0.79 25.05
C ARG A 103 9.58 0.11 24.49
N VAL A 104 9.57 -0.15 23.18
CA VAL A 104 10.70 -0.69 22.42
C VAL A 104 11.30 0.41 21.54
N VAL A 105 12.63 0.51 21.56
CA VAL A 105 13.38 1.34 20.62
C VAL A 105 13.78 0.48 19.43
N LEU A 106 13.43 0.92 18.23
CA LEU A 106 13.87 0.28 16.99
C LEU A 106 15.17 0.94 16.54
N GLU A 107 16.11 0.11 16.08
CA GLU A 107 17.42 0.54 15.62
C GLU A 107 17.52 0.34 14.11
N GLU A 108 18.28 1.21 13.45
CA GLU A 108 18.55 1.06 12.02
C GLU A 108 19.25 -0.27 11.74
N SER A 109 18.70 -1.02 10.79
CA SER A 109 19.00 -2.42 10.55
C SER A 109 20.49 -2.64 10.26
N GLN A 110 21.14 -3.45 11.08
CA GLN A 110 22.50 -3.94 10.81
C GLN A 110 22.51 -5.34 10.18
N ASN A 111 21.35 -5.82 9.71
CA ASN A 111 21.22 -7.18 9.22
C ASN A 111 22.11 -7.41 7.99
N ALA A 112 23.13 -8.25 8.17
CA ALA A 112 24.11 -8.57 7.14
C ALA A 112 23.49 -9.19 5.87
N ARG A 113 22.29 -9.78 5.96
CA ARG A 113 21.56 -10.37 4.83
C ARG A 113 20.98 -9.33 3.88
N ILE A 114 20.81 -8.09 4.34
CA ILE A 114 20.36 -6.97 3.51
C ILE A 114 21.62 -6.27 2.97
N PRO A 115 21.71 -5.95 1.66
CA PRO A 115 22.84 -5.18 1.16
C PRO A 115 22.96 -3.82 1.88
N ALA A 116 24.18 -3.36 2.13
CA ALA A 116 24.45 -2.21 2.98
C ALA A 116 23.68 -0.93 2.55
N ASP A 117 23.49 -0.74 1.25
CA ASP A 117 22.79 0.43 0.70
C ASP A 117 21.28 0.44 1.02
N TYR A 118 20.67 -0.72 1.26
CA TYR A 118 19.24 -0.86 1.57
C TYR A 118 18.95 -0.98 3.07
N ARG A 119 19.99 -0.96 3.92
CA ARG A 119 19.81 -0.98 5.38
C ARG A 119 19.36 0.36 5.94
N LYS A 120 19.75 1.45 5.26
CA LYS A 120 19.46 2.82 5.68
C LYS A 120 17.95 3.06 5.63
N GLY A 121 17.43 3.71 6.66
CA GLY A 121 16.01 4.02 6.79
C GLY A 121 15.14 2.85 7.20
N VAL A 122 15.69 1.65 7.41
CA VAL A 122 14.96 0.47 7.89
C VAL A 122 15.22 0.28 9.39
N TYR A 123 14.21 0.43 10.22
CA TYR A 123 14.30 0.32 11.68
C TYR A 123 13.59 -0.95 12.15
N ILE A 124 14.29 -1.75 12.96
CA ILE A 124 13.84 -3.05 13.45
C ILE A 124 14.20 -3.22 14.93
N ASP A 125 13.53 -4.15 15.61
CA ASP A 125 13.99 -4.59 16.93
C ASP A 125 15.08 -5.66 16.75
N GLN A 126 16.31 -5.30 17.11
CA GLN A 126 17.45 -6.21 17.02
C GLN A 126 17.27 -7.47 17.87
N LYS A 127 16.51 -7.41 18.98
CA LYS A 127 16.26 -8.58 19.85
C LYS A 127 15.39 -9.63 19.17
N THR A 128 14.41 -9.18 18.38
CA THR A 128 13.53 -10.06 17.62
C THR A 128 14.28 -10.69 16.44
N VAL A 129 15.10 -9.92 15.73
CA VAL A 129 15.87 -10.42 14.59
C VAL A 129 17.05 -11.30 15.00
N ALA A 130 17.72 -11.00 16.11
CA ALA A 130 18.85 -11.77 16.60
C ALA A 130 18.47 -13.19 17.05
N THR A 131 17.22 -13.38 17.47
CA THR A 131 16.82 -14.66 18.05
C THR A 131 16.38 -15.68 17.00
N LEU A 132 15.82 -15.30 15.84
CA LEU A 132 15.24 -16.22 14.82
C LEU A 132 14.62 -17.49 15.45
N SER A 133 14.00 -17.31 16.62
CA SER A 133 13.71 -18.36 17.59
C SER A 133 12.21 -18.55 17.67
N THR A 134 11.78 -19.74 18.08
CA THR A 134 10.38 -20.05 18.37
C THR A 134 9.79 -19.18 19.49
N VAL A 135 10.62 -18.47 20.28
CA VAL A 135 10.17 -17.49 21.27
C VAL A 135 10.99 -16.19 21.13
N PRO A 136 10.49 -15.21 20.37
CA PRO A 136 11.12 -13.90 20.27
C PRO A 136 11.03 -13.16 21.60
N THR A 137 12.14 -12.54 22.03
CA THR A 137 12.22 -11.79 23.28
C THR A 137 12.10 -10.26 23.10
N GLY A 138 11.93 -9.82 21.85
CA GLY A 138 11.75 -8.42 21.49
C GLY A 138 10.28 -8.04 21.28
N LEU A 139 10.04 -7.07 20.40
CA LEU A 139 8.71 -6.59 20.02
C LEU A 139 7.89 -7.70 19.36
N VAL A 140 6.91 -8.22 20.10
CA VAL A 140 5.91 -9.16 19.63
C VAL A 140 4.54 -8.55 19.87
N ALA A 141 3.78 -8.30 18.80
CA ALA A 141 2.45 -7.74 18.96
C ALA A 141 1.48 -8.76 19.57
N LYS A 142 0.42 -8.26 20.21
CA LYS A 142 -0.61 -9.04 20.88
C LYS A 142 -1.98 -8.65 20.33
N PRO A 143 -2.82 -9.61 19.95
CA PRO A 143 -4.18 -9.32 19.48
C PRO A 143 -4.96 -8.47 20.48
N GLY A 144 -5.70 -7.49 19.96
CA GLY A 144 -6.51 -6.55 20.72
C GLY A 144 -5.77 -5.36 21.35
N LYS A 145 -4.44 -5.29 21.22
CA LYS A 145 -3.66 -4.16 21.73
C LYS A 145 -3.54 -3.04 20.70
N TYR A 146 -3.23 -1.86 21.21
CA TYR A 146 -2.90 -0.67 20.43
C TYR A 146 -1.40 -0.43 20.47
N TYR A 147 -0.88 0.19 19.41
CA TYR A 147 0.54 0.46 19.25
C TYR A 147 0.72 1.92 18.84
N LEU A 148 1.46 2.66 19.66
CA LEU A 148 1.90 4.01 19.38
C LEU A 148 3.29 3.96 18.76
N LEU A 149 3.41 4.43 17.52
CA LEU A 149 4.67 4.73 16.86
C LEU A 149 5.02 6.20 17.14
N GLU A 150 6.25 6.44 17.59
CA GLU A 150 6.83 7.78 17.76
C GLU A 150 8.14 7.85 16.99
N ILE A 151 8.30 8.92 16.20
CA ILE A 151 9.48 9.15 15.37
C ILE A 151 10.01 10.56 15.66
N GLY A 152 11.26 10.66 16.10
CA GLY A 152 12.01 11.91 16.15
C GLY A 152 13.00 11.99 14.99
N TYR A 153 12.87 12.99 14.13
CA TYR A 153 13.78 13.22 13.01
C TYR A 153 13.85 14.71 12.67
N ASP A 154 15.06 15.22 12.45
CA ASP A 154 15.30 16.61 12.04
C ASP A 154 14.63 17.66 12.96
N GLY A 155 14.70 17.43 14.28
CA GLY A 155 14.06 18.28 15.29
C GLY A 155 12.53 18.23 15.31
N LYS A 156 11.90 17.41 14.46
CA LYS A 156 10.45 17.21 14.39
C LYS A 156 10.07 15.87 15.01
N ASN A 157 8.89 15.84 15.64
CA ASN A 157 8.31 14.63 16.20
C ASN A 157 7.04 14.26 15.43
N TYR A 158 6.91 12.99 15.11
CA TYR A 158 5.77 12.41 14.41
C TYR A 158 5.21 11.27 15.25
N SER A 159 3.90 11.04 15.18
CA SER A 159 3.28 9.91 15.83
C SER A 159 2.18 9.29 14.99
N ALA A 160 2.00 7.99 15.15
CA ALA A 160 0.91 7.24 14.54
C ALA A 160 0.41 6.18 15.52
N VAL A 161 -0.88 5.87 15.45
CA VAL A 161 -1.49 4.82 16.26
C VAL A 161 -2.10 3.78 15.34
N THR A 162 -1.86 2.52 15.65
CA THR A 162 -2.52 1.37 15.02
C THR A 162 -3.01 0.40 16.08
N SER A 163 -3.80 -0.58 15.69
CA SER A 163 -4.22 -1.67 16.56
C SER A 163 -4.05 -3.00 15.86
N LEU A 164 -3.77 -4.05 16.64
CA LEU A 164 -3.84 -5.41 16.14
C LEU A 164 -5.23 -5.96 16.44
N PRO A 165 -6.05 -6.33 15.43
CA PRO A 165 -7.38 -6.87 15.69
C PRO A 165 -7.37 -8.14 16.54
N GLN A 166 -8.48 -8.41 17.21
CA GLN A 166 -8.68 -9.70 17.89
C GLN A 166 -8.73 -10.83 16.86
N LEU A 167 -8.17 -11.98 17.21
CA LEU A 167 -8.25 -13.16 16.37
C LEU A 167 -9.68 -13.69 16.36
N VAL A 168 -10.19 -13.97 15.16
CA VAL A 168 -11.46 -14.66 14.99
C VAL A 168 -11.19 -16.17 15.03
N PRO A 169 -11.66 -16.89 16.05
CA PRO A 169 -11.43 -18.33 16.11
C PRO A 169 -12.16 -19.04 14.97
N ILE A 170 -11.54 -20.09 14.46
CA ILE A 170 -12.20 -21.03 13.56
C ILE A 170 -13.10 -21.92 14.40
N ASP A 171 -14.38 -22.00 14.04
CA ASP A 171 -15.34 -22.85 14.75
C ASP A 171 -15.20 -24.31 14.31
N SER A 172 -15.11 -24.55 13.00
CA SER A 172 -14.94 -25.88 12.44
C SER A 172 -14.41 -25.87 11.01
N LEU A 173 -13.81 -26.99 10.61
CA LEU A 173 -13.46 -27.28 9.22
C LEU A 173 -14.36 -28.40 8.72
N THR A 174 -14.97 -28.21 7.55
CA THR A 174 -15.75 -29.25 6.88
C THR A 174 -15.19 -29.53 5.49
N ALA A 175 -15.21 -30.79 5.09
CA ALA A 175 -14.79 -31.21 3.75
C ALA A 175 -16.01 -31.65 2.95
N GLY A 176 -16.12 -31.14 1.73
CA GLY A 176 -17.09 -31.64 0.75
C GLY A 176 -16.63 -32.96 0.14
N PHE A 177 -17.53 -33.60 -0.62
CA PHE A 177 -17.16 -34.77 -1.41
C PHE A 177 -16.09 -34.40 -2.45
N PRO A 178 -15.09 -35.28 -2.68
CA PRO A 178 -14.13 -35.08 -3.75
C PRO A 178 -14.84 -35.09 -5.11
N TYR A 179 -14.36 -34.27 -6.04
CA TYR A 179 -14.86 -34.20 -7.41
C TYR A 179 -13.71 -34.17 -8.39
N ILE A 180 -13.97 -34.63 -9.62
CA ILE A 180 -13.01 -34.59 -10.71
C ILE A 180 -13.24 -33.28 -11.48
N ASP A 181 -12.22 -32.45 -11.56
CA ASP A 181 -12.26 -31.24 -12.39
C ASP A 181 -11.90 -31.60 -13.83
N GLU A 182 -12.89 -32.01 -14.61
CA GLU A 182 -12.74 -32.42 -16.01
C GLU A 182 -12.23 -31.26 -16.89
N ALA A 183 -12.56 -30.01 -16.56
CA ALA A 183 -12.09 -28.83 -17.28
C ALA A 183 -10.60 -28.53 -17.04
N ASN A 184 -10.04 -29.00 -15.93
CA ASN A 184 -8.62 -28.86 -15.58
C ASN A 184 -7.89 -30.22 -15.57
N GLY A 185 -8.10 -31.04 -16.61
CA GLY A 185 -7.30 -32.23 -16.86
C GLY A 185 -7.63 -33.43 -15.96
N GLY A 186 -8.84 -33.49 -15.40
CA GLY A 186 -9.31 -34.65 -14.64
C GLY A 186 -8.65 -34.79 -13.26
N ILE A 187 -8.17 -33.67 -12.69
CA ILE A 187 -7.49 -33.68 -11.39
C ILE A 187 -8.54 -33.86 -10.29
N PRO A 188 -8.37 -34.83 -9.36
CA PRO A 188 -9.24 -34.94 -8.19
C PRO A 188 -9.03 -33.74 -7.26
N LYS A 189 -10.11 -33.02 -6.98
CA LYS A 189 -10.15 -31.87 -6.07
C LYS A 189 -11.06 -32.16 -4.90
N SER A 190 -10.77 -31.53 -3.77
CA SER A 190 -11.67 -31.49 -2.62
C SER A 190 -11.88 -30.04 -2.18
N ARG A 191 -13.05 -29.74 -1.64
CA ARG A 191 -13.38 -28.43 -1.07
C ARG A 191 -13.26 -28.51 0.43
N LEU A 192 -12.37 -27.69 0.98
CA LEU A 192 -12.35 -27.39 2.42
C LEU A 192 -13.15 -26.11 2.66
N THR A 193 -14.08 -26.16 3.58
CA THR A 193 -14.85 -25.00 4.04
C THR A 193 -14.41 -24.65 5.47
N VAL A 194 -14.07 -23.39 5.68
CA VAL A 194 -13.74 -22.84 7.01
C VAL A 194 -14.97 -22.15 7.56
N ASN A 195 -15.49 -22.65 8.68
CA ASN A 195 -16.62 -22.05 9.37
C ASN A 195 -16.10 -21.21 10.54
N PHE A 196 -16.53 -19.97 10.60
CA PHE A 196 -16.23 -19.03 11.68
C PHE A 196 -17.39 -18.05 11.81
N LYS A 197 -17.59 -17.52 13.02
CA LYS A 197 -18.52 -16.41 13.26
C LYS A 197 -17.84 -15.09 12.91
N ASP A 198 -18.40 -14.37 11.93
CA ASP A 198 -17.93 -13.02 11.62
C ASP A 198 -18.19 -12.11 12.85
N PRO A 199 -17.17 -11.41 13.38
CA PRO A 199 -17.36 -10.44 14.45
C PRO A 199 -18.28 -9.28 14.01
N ASP A 200 -19.07 -8.77 14.95
CA ASP A 200 -20.02 -7.66 14.71
C ASP A 200 -19.33 -6.30 14.46
N THR A 201 -18.00 -6.26 14.33
CA THR A 201 -17.21 -5.06 14.05
C THR A 201 -17.02 -4.85 12.54
N LEU A 202 -17.37 -3.64 12.06
CA LEU A 202 -17.19 -3.26 10.66
C LEU A 202 -15.70 -3.16 10.30
N GLY A 203 -15.38 -3.52 9.05
CA GLY A 203 -14.03 -3.34 8.49
C GLY A 203 -13.05 -4.49 8.74
N ASN A 204 -13.51 -5.61 9.30
CA ASN A 204 -12.65 -6.79 9.42
C ASN A 204 -12.40 -7.45 8.06
N ARG A 205 -11.16 -7.90 7.86
CA ARG A 205 -10.76 -8.71 6.71
C ARG A 205 -10.08 -9.96 7.21
N GLN A 206 -10.61 -11.12 6.81
CA GLN A 206 -10.01 -12.41 7.14
C GLN A 206 -9.07 -12.85 6.03
N LEU A 207 -7.85 -13.24 6.40
CA LEU A 207 -6.87 -13.83 5.52
C LEU A 207 -6.50 -15.21 6.06
N PHE A 208 -6.75 -16.23 5.25
CA PHE A 208 -6.43 -17.62 5.59
C PHE A 208 -5.12 -18.01 4.93
N TYR A 209 -4.17 -18.47 5.74
CA TYR A 209 -2.95 -19.10 5.26
C TYR A 209 -3.08 -20.61 5.36
N TRP A 210 -2.85 -21.31 4.26
CA TRP A 210 -2.73 -22.76 4.25
C TRP A 210 -1.34 -23.14 3.74
N ARG A 211 -0.71 -24.09 4.44
CA ARG A 211 0.57 -24.67 4.03
C ARG A 211 0.35 -26.15 3.76
N HIS A 212 0.73 -26.58 2.57
CA HIS A 212 0.82 -27.99 2.25
C HIS A 212 2.28 -28.42 2.46
N ASN A 213 2.55 -29.20 3.51
CA ASN A 213 3.83 -29.89 3.64
C ASN A 213 3.74 -31.18 2.82
N ARG A 214 4.58 -31.30 1.80
CA ARG A 214 4.88 -32.60 1.20
C ARG A 214 5.85 -33.29 2.15
N ASN A 215 5.44 -34.44 2.69
CA ASN A 215 6.39 -35.38 3.30
C ASN A 215 7.25 -36.01 2.22
#